data_AF-A0A0G1TIZ6-F1
#
_entry.id   AF-A0A0G1TIZ6-F1
#
_cell.length_a   1.000
_cell.length_b   1.000
_cell.length_c   1.000
_cell.angle_alpha   90.00
_cell.angle_beta   90.00
_cell.angle_gamma   90.00
#
_symmetry.space_group_name_H-M   'P 1'
#
loop_
_entity.id
_entity.type
_entity.pdbx_description
1 polymer ?
#
loop_
_entity_poly.entity_id
_entity_poly.type
_entity_poly.pdbx_seq_one_letter_code
_entity_poly.pdbx_strand_id
1 'polypeptide(L)' 'GTLTKAALIRFQDAYAAEILTPVGLSRGTGFFGPATMRQVGAIGGNN' A
#
# COMPACT_ATOMS: atom_id res chain seq x y z
N GLY A 1 4.51 15.36 -2.96
CA GLY A 1 5.24 15.66 -1.72
C GLY A 1 5.93 14.41 -1.19
N THR A 2 7.14 14.53 -0.65
CA THR A 2 7.96 13.41 -0.15
C THR A 2 7.40 12.75 1.11
N LEU A 3 6.66 13.50 1.93
CA LEU A 3 6.01 13.00 3.15
C LEU A 3 4.95 11.92 2.86
N THR A 4 4.20 12.07 1.76
CA THR A 4 3.20 11.08 1.35
C THR A 4 3.85 9.77 0.89
N LYS A 5 5.02 9.84 0.24
CA LYS A 5 5.74 8.64 -0.24
C LYS A 5 6.22 7.77 0.93
N ALA A 6 6.79 8.39 1.97
CA ALA A 6 7.27 7.65 3.15
C ALA A 6 6.13 6.97 3.92
N ALA A 7 4.99 7.65 4.07
CA ALA A 7 3.78 7.06 4.66
C ALA A 7 3.27 5.88 3.82
N LEU A 8 3.27 6.01 2.49
CA LEU A 8 2.89 4.93 1.59
C LEU A 8 3.83 3.73 1.67
N ILE A 9 5.14 3.93 1.77
CA ILE A 9 6.10 2.83 1.93
C ILE A 9 5.78 2.05 3.22
N ARG A 10 5.59 2.75 4.35
CA ARG A 10 5.25 2.11 5.63
C ARG A 10 3.92 1.35 5.58
N PHE A 11 2.92 1.93 4.92
CA PHE A 11 1.62 1.28 4.73
C PHE A 11 1.75 0.02 3.86
N GLN A 12 2.50 0.10 2.76
CA GLN A 12 2.76 -1.03 1.88
C GLN A 12 3.54 -2.14 2.57
N ASP A 13 4.51 -1.80 3.41
CA ASP A 13 5.26 -2.77 4.22
C ASP A 13 4.35 -3.41 5.29
N ALA A 14 3.43 -2.66 5.90
CA ALA A 14 2.48 -3.19 6.88
C ALA A 14 1.48 -4.18 6.24
N TYR A 15 1.05 -3.93 5.01
CA TYR A 15 0.15 -4.79 4.25
C TYR A 15 0.87 -5.51 3.10
N ALA A 16 2.13 -5.92 3.34
CA ALA A 16 2.97 -6.53 2.32
C ALA A 16 2.34 -7.77 1.68
N ALA A 17 1.65 -8.60 2.47
CA ALA A 17 0.96 -9.79 1.97
C ALA A 17 -0.14 -9.48 0.93
N GLU A 18 -0.82 -8.34 1.07
CA GLU A 18 -1.95 -7.97 0.21
C GLU A 18 -1.54 -7.00 -0.91
N ILE A 19 -0.53 -6.17 -0.69
CA ILE A 19 -0.09 -5.15 -1.64
C ILE A 19 1.16 -5.57 -2.41
N LEU A 20 2.13 -6.22 -1.76
CA LEU A 20 3.46 -6.49 -2.32
C LEU A 20 3.61 -7.91 -2.85
N THR A 21 3.11 -8.93 -2.14
CA THR A 21 3.18 -10.35 -2.56
C THR A 21 2.52 -10.62 -3.92
N PRO A 22 1.33 -10.07 -4.26
CA PRO A 22 0.70 -10.31 -5.56
C PRO A 22 1.46 -9.73 -6.75
N VAL A 23 2.32 -8.74 -6.48
CA VAL A 23 3.15 -8.08 -7.50
C VAL A 23 4.63 -8.48 -7.39
N GLY A 24 4.95 -9.49 -6.57
CA GLY A 24 6.32 -10.00 -6.38
C GLY A 24 7.27 -9.00 -5.71
N LEU A 25 6.75 -8.01 -5.00
CA LEU A 25 7.53 -7.02 -4.27
C LEU A 25 7.74 -7.47 -2.82
N SER A 26 8.87 -7.06 -2.24
CA SER A 26 9.19 -7.33 -0.82
C SER A 26 9.27 -6.05 0.01
N ARG A 27 9.24 -4.87 -0.62
CA ARG A 27 9.31 -3.57 0.04
C ARG A 27 8.37 -2.58 -0.64
N GLY A 28 7.80 -1.68 0.17
CA GLY A 28 7.00 -0.56 -0.29
C GLY A 28 7.76 0.33 -1.26
N THR A 29 7.12 0.66 -2.38
CA THR A 29 7.64 1.56 -3.41
C THR A 29 7.25 3.01 -3.16
N GLY A 30 6.22 3.21 -2.31
CA GLY A 30 5.59 4.50 -2.08
C GLY A 30 4.74 4.98 -3.25
N PHE A 31 4.45 4.08 -4.21
CA PHE A 31 3.60 4.34 -5.35
C PHE A 31 2.15 3.97 -5.02
N PHE A 32 1.22 4.91 -5.17
CA PHE A 32 -0.21 4.66 -4.94
C PHE A 32 -0.84 3.99 -6.17
N GLY A 33 -0.68 2.68 -6.28
CA GLY A 33 -1.24 1.86 -7.37
C GLY A 33 -2.58 1.21 -7.02
N PRO A 34 -3.15 0.42 -7.96
CA PRO A 34 -4.43 -0.27 -7.77
C PRO A 34 -4.45 -1.17 -6.53
N ALA A 35 -3.36 -1.87 -6.23
CA ALA A 35 -3.25 -2.72 -5.03
C ALA A 35 -3.33 -1.89 -3.73
N THR A 36 -2.65 -0.75 -3.67
CA THR A 36 -2.71 0.16 -2.51
C THR A 36 -4.09 0.81 -2.38
N MET A 37 -4.70 1.21 -3.50
CA MET A 37 -6.06 1.79 -3.52
C MET A 37 -7.11 0.77 -3.05
N ARG A 38 -7.02 -0.49 -3.50
CA ARG A 38 -7.88 -1.57 -3.03
C ARG A 38 -7.75 -1.78 -1.52
N GLN A 39 -6.53 -1.79 -0.99
CA GLN A 39 -6.32 -1.95 0.45
C GLN A 39 -6.87 -0.78 1.25
N VAL A 40 -6.59 0.46 0.82
CA VAL A 40 -7.14 1.65 1.48
C VAL A 40 -8.67 1.65 1.43
N GLY A 41 -9.27 1.23 0.31
CA GLY A 41 -10.72 1.05 0.19
C GLY A 41 -11.27 -0.06 1.09
N ALA A 42 -10.56 -1.18 1.24
CA ALA A 42 -10.95 -2.26 2.15
C ALA A 42 -10.92 -1.83 3.63
N ILE A 43 -9.95 -0.98 4.00
CA ILE A 43 -9.83 -0.48 5.38
C ILE A 43 -10.83 0.68 5.64
N GLY A 44 -11.03 1.57 4.67
CA GLY A 44 -11.87 2.76 4.81
C GLY A 44 -13.33 2.58 4.41
N GLY A 45 -13.69 1.49 3.75
CA GLY A 45 -15.01 1.23 3.17
C GLY A 45 -15.99 0.45 4.04
N ASN A 46 -15.69 0.27 5.34
CA ASN A 46 -16.61 -0.37 6.26
C ASN A 46 -17.64 0.65 6.78
N ASN A 47 -18.78 0.77 6.10
CA ASN A 47 -20.04 1.33 6.62
C ASN A 47 -21.20 0.41 6.25
#